data_AF-A0A7C7RRP1-F1
#
_entry.id   AF-A0A7C7RRP1-F1
#
_cell.length_a   1.000
_cell.length_b   1.000
_cell.length_c   1.000
_cell.angle_alpha   90.00
_cell.angle_beta   90.00
_cell.angle_gamma   90.00
#
_symmetry.space_group_name_H-M   'P 1'
#
loop_
_entity.id
_entity.type
_entity.pdbx_description
1 polymer ?
#
loop_
_entity_poly.entity_id
_entity_poly.type
_entity_poly.pdbx_seq_one_letter_code
_entity_poly.pdbx_strand_id
1 'polypeptide(L)'
;MVVLVLVVAVLSREAARIAPPPPTPAPTSPVDPAVATVNGQPIGQNFWAEAVLVDQVMSGLAGVPAPAPEETLDRLINEALVVQAAPAQEMPTDEEVEAQIAALEASWGVGDGQVVAALAAVGLEREALVRAVTRLLVVQRAQGALEVEGGSTEEWLAWERGRAQIVIYRERMQAALSLWPSIVSPLPTPTSEPARPSALDFTLERAGGGTFALSDRLAQGPVVLVFFHRCG
;
A
#
# COMPACT_ATOMS: atom_id res chain seq x y z
N MET A 1 34.26 2.29 63.31
CA MET A 1 34.05 1.77 64.68
C MET A 1 32.60 2.06 65.04
N VAL A 2 31.81 1.01 65.34
CA VAL A 2 30.69 0.98 66.33
C VAL A 2 29.47 1.89 66.05
N VAL A 3 28.19 1.47 66.08
CA VAL A 3 27.51 0.22 66.43
C VAL A 3 26.06 0.31 65.92
N LEU A 4 25.50 -0.86 65.61
CA LEU A 4 24.09 -1.14 65.36
C LEU A 4 23.27 -1.03 66.66
N VAL A 5 22.16 -0.29 66.68
CA VAL A 5 21.10 -0.50 67.69
C VAL A 5 19.74 -0.60 67.03
N LEU A 6 19.17 -1.78 67.19
CA LEU A 6 17.81 -2.19 66.88
C LEU A 6 16.89 -1.75 68.03
N VAL A 7 15.74 -1.14 67.75
CA VAL A 7 14.62 -1.04 68.71
C VAL A 7 13.34 -1.49 68.02
N VAL A 8 12.77 -2.55 68.58
CA VAL A 8 11.45 -3.10 68.28
C VAL A 8 10.40 -2.29 69.03
N ALA A 9 9.34 -1.86 68.36
CA ALA A 9 8.10 -1.44 69.01
C ALA A 9 6.88 -1.99 68.24
N VAL A 10 5.94 -2.49 69.03
CA VAL A 10 4.86 -3.42 68.72
C VAL A 10 3.54 -2.66 68.42
N LEU A 11 2.82 -3.15 67.40
CA LEU A 11 1.36 -3.15 67.15
C LEU A 11 0.54 -1.85 67.24
N SER A 12 -0.02 -1.45 66.10
CA SER A 12 -1.40 -0.96 66.03
C SER A 12 -2.09 -1.64 64.85
N ARG A 13 -3.02 -2.54 65.20
CA ARG A 13 -3.82 -3.34 64.28
C ARG A 13 -5.14 -2.61 64.07
N GLU A 14 -5.20 -1.71 63.08
CA GLU A 14 -6.49 -1.27 62.56
C GLU A 14 -7.00 -2.30 61.57
N ALA A 15 -8.14 -2.88 61.90
CA ALA A 15 -8.90 -3.74 61.02
C ALA A 15 -9.49 -2.90 59.88
N ALA A 16 -8.71 -2.68 58.83
CA ALA A 16 -9.22 -2.17 57.58
C ALA A 16 -10.11 -3.24 56.95
N ARG A 17 -11.40 -2.92 56.83
CA ARG A 17 -12.39 -3.70 56.08
C ARG A 17 -11.83 -3.94 54.68
N ILE A 18 -11.63 -5.20 54.30
CA ILE A 18 -11.31 -5.59 52.93
C ILE A 18 -12.54 -5.24 52.09
N ALA A 19 -12.49 -4.12 51.37
CA ALA A 19 -13.40 -3.85 50.28
C ALA A 19 -13.12 -4.88 49.16
N PRO A 20 -14.14 -5.42 48.48
CA PRO A 20 -13.92 -6.25 47.31
C PRO A 20 -13.11 -5.46 46.27
N PRO A 21 -12.16 -6.11 45.57
CA PRO A 21 -11.40 -5.44 44.51
C PRO A 21 -12.39 -4.89 43.47
N PRO A 22 -12.17 -3.67 42.94
CA PRO A 22 -12.99 -3.17 41.84
C PRO A 22 -12.93 -4.15 40.66
N PRO A 23 -14.03 -4.35 39.92
CA PRO A 23 -14.00 -5.18 38.73
C PRO A 23 -12.95 -4.63 37.78
N THR A 24 -12.03 -5.49 37.34
CA THR A 24 -11.09 -5.20 36.27
C THR A 24 -11.92 -4.74 35.05
N PRO A 25 -11.64 -3.57 34.45
CA PRO A 25 -12.32 -3.19 33.22
C PRO A 25 -12.05 -4.27 32.17
N ALA A 26 -13.11 -4.82 31.58
CA ALA A 26 -13.00 -5.70 30.43
C ALA A 26 -12.21 -4.97 29.33
N PRO A 27 -11.33 -5.66 28.57
CA PRO A 27 -10.61 -5.01 27.48
C PRO A 27 -11.62 -4.44 26.48
N THR A 28 -11.72 -3.12 26.42
CA THR A 28 -12.45 -2.39 25.39
C THR A 28 -11.82 -2.78 24.06
N SER A 29 -12.59 -3.44 23.18
CA SER A 29 -12.11 -3.73 21.83
C SER A 29 -11.73 -2.41 21.16
N PRO A 30 -10.55 -2.31 20.51
CA PRO A 30 -10.14 -1.08 19.83
C PRO A 30 -11.16 -0.71 18.75
N VAL A 31 -11.43 0.59 18.61
CA VAL A 31 -12.39 1.15 17.62
C VAL A 31 -11.99 0.82 16.18
N ASP A 32 -10.70 0.61 15.93
CA ASP A 32 -10.16 0.07 14.69
C ASP A 32 -9.01 -0.91 15.01
N PRO A 33 -9.21 -2.24 14.86
CA PRO A 33 -8.17 -3.21 15.16
C PRO A 33 -7.01 -3.10 14.15
N ALA A 34 -5.77 -3.18 14.63
CA ALA A 34 -4.61 -3.10 13.75
C ALA A 34 -4.46 -4.35 12.85
N VAL A 35 -4.17 -4.15 11.56
CA VAL A 35 -3.75 -5.19 10.60
C VAL A 35 -2.23 -5.35 10.57
N ALA A 36 -1.49 -4.32 10.94
CA ALA A 36 -0.07 -4.39 11.21
C ALA A 36 0.35 -3.39 12.30
N THR A 37 1.53 -3.57 12.87
CA THR A 37 2.21 -2.54 13.68
C THR A 37 3.64 -2.37 13.21
N VAL A 38 4.11 -1.12 13.14
CA VAL A 38 5.46 -0.74 12.75
C VAL A 38 6.08 0.06 13.89
N ASN A 39 7.08 -0.49 14.56
CA ASN A 39 7.68 0.09 15.77
C ASN A 39 6.64 0.43 16.86
N GLY A 40 5.64 -0.45 17.00
CA GLY A 40 4.52 -0.27 17.93
C GLY A 40 3.41 0.67 17.46
N GLN A 41 3.59 1.39 16.34
CA GLN A 41 2.53 2.22 15.74
C GLN A 41 1.57 1.36 14.91
N PRO A 42 0.25 1.38 15.18
CA PRO A 42 -0.71 0.54 14.47
C PRO A 42 -1.05 1.09 13.08
N ILE A 43 -1.13 0.19 12.11
CA ILE A 43 -1.84 0.38 10.85
C ILE A 43 -3.24 -0.23 11.03
N GLY A 44 -4.25 0.63 11.14
CA GLY A 44 -5.64 0.25 11.38
C GLY A 44 -6.26 -0.54 10.21
N GLN A 45 -7.20 -1.43 10.52
CA GLN A 45 -7.91 -2.22 9.52
C GLN A 45 -8.73 -1.33 8.61
N ASN A 46 -9.47 -0.36 9.14
CA ASN A 46 -10.28 0.55 8.34
C ASN A 46 -9.41 1.44 7.44
N PHE A 47 -8.27 1.89 7.96
CA PHE A 47 -7.31 2.68 7.20
C PHE A 47 -6.69 1.90 6.02
N TRP A 48 -6.21 0.68 6.27
CA TRP A 48 -5.70 -0.18 5.20
C TRP A 48 -6.80 -0.51 4.20
N ALA A 49 -8.02 -0.75 4.69
CA ALA A 49 -9.18 -1.03 3.87
C ALA A 49 -9.51 0.11 2.89
N GLU A 50 -9.57 1.34 3.40
CA GLU A 50 -9.75 2.55 2.59
C GLU A 50 -8.64 2.68 1.53
N ALA A 51 -7.38 2.44 1.91
CA ALA A 51 -6.25 2.53 0.99
C ALA A 51 -6.34 1.55 -0.18
N VAL A 52 -6.78 0.30 0.05
CA VAL A 52 -6.98 -0.69 -1.03
C VAL A 52 -8.08 -0.25 -1.99
N LEU A 53 -9.19 0.28 -1.48
CA LEU A 53 -10.30 0.74 -2.31
C LEU A 53 -9.90 1.98 -3.13
N VAL A 54 -9.14 2.90 -2.55
CA VAL A 54 -8.56 4.03 -3.29
C VAL A 54 -7.62 3.50 -4.39
N ASP A 55 -6.70 2.59 -4.07
CA ASP A 55 -5.78 2.01 -5.06
C ASP A 55 -6.55 1.34 -6.21
N GLN A 56 -7.64 0.62 -5.91
CA GLN A 56 -8.48 -0.01 -6.93
C GLN A 56 -9.14 1.01 -7.86
N VAL A 57 -9.71 2.09 -7.31
CA VAL A 57 -10.33 3.16 -8.09
C VAL A 57 -9.28 3.84 -8.99
N MET A 58 -8.13 4.18 -8.42
CA MET A 58 -7.08 4.92 -9.13
C MET A 58 -6.45 4.08 -10.24
N SER A 59 -6.15 2.81 -9.97
CA SER A 59 -5.67 1.88 -11.00
C SER A 59 -6.70 1.66 -12.09
N GLY A 60 -7.99 1.58 -11.74
CA GLY A 60 -9.09 1.49 -12.70
C GLY A 60 -9.17 2.70 -13.63
N LEU A 61 -9.06 3.92 -13.09
CA LEU A 61 -9.02 5.16 -13.88
C LEU A 61 -7.77 5.25 -14.76
N ALA A 62 -6.63 4.78 -14.26
CA ALA A 62 -5.37 4.75 -14.99
C ALA A 62 -5.26 3.62 -16.04
N GLY A 63 -6.20 2.67 -16.06
CA GLY A 63 -6.17 1.51 -16.95
C GLY A 63 -5.05 0.51 -16.63
N VAL A 64 -4.56 0.49 -15.40
CA VAL A 64 -3.51 -0.43 -14.92
C VAL A 64 -4.09 -1.43 -13.91
N PRO A 65 -3.47 -2.59 -13.69
CA PRO A 65 -3.92 -3.49 -12.64
C PRO A 65 -3.84 -2.81 -11.26
N ALA A 66 -4.85 -3.04 -10.42
CA ALA A 66 -4.81 -2.65 -9.02
C ALA A 66 -3.81 -3.53 -8.25
N PRO A 67 -3.05 -2.96 -7.29
CA PRO A 67 -2.21 -3.76 -6.41
C PRO A 67 -3.05 -4.72 -5.59
N ALA A 68 -2.47 -5.86 -5.21
CA ALA A 68 -3.09 -6.78 -4.28
C ALA A 68 -3.20 -6.14 -2.88
N PRO A 69 -4.18 -6.54 -2.04
CA PRO A 69 -4.33 -5.97 -0.70
C PRO A 69 -3.08 -6.11 0.18
N GLU A 70 -2.32 -7.19 0.02
CA GLU A 70 -1.02 -7.42 0.67
C GLU A 70 0.04 -6.43 0.19
N GLU A 71 0.08 -6.13 -1.11
CA GLU A 71 1.02 -5.14 -1.68
C GLU A 71 0.69 -3.73 -1.17
N THR A 72 -0.60 -3.39 -1.06
CA THR A 72 -1.04 -2.16 -0.40
C THR A 72 -0.58 -2.11 1.06
N LEU A 73 -0.69 -3.22 1.81
CA LEU A 73 -0.20 -3.26 3.20
C LEU A 73 1.32 -3.06 3.28
N ASP A 74 2.08 -3.73 2.42
CA ASP A 74 3.54 -3.57 2.35
C ASP A 74 3.93 -2.12 2.01
N ARG A 75 3.21 -1.49 1.07
CA ARG A 75 3.34 -0.06 0.77
C ARG A 75 3.11 0.79 2.02
N LEU A 76 2.01 0.58 2.75
CA LEU A 76 1.71 1.35 3.98
C LEU A 76 2.76 1.15 5.08
N ILE A 77 3.32 -0.05 5.20
CA ILE A 77 4.43 -0.30 6.14
C ILE A 77 5.66 0.51 5.73
N ASN A 78 6.01 0.54 4.45
CA ASN A 78 7.14 1.34 3.94
C ASN A 78 6.91 2.84 4.15
N GLU A 79 5.71 3.34 3.87
CA GLU A 79 5.33 4.73 4.13
C GLU A 79 5.50 5.09 5.61
N ALA A 80 5.05 4.21 6.51
CA ALA A 80 5.21 4.42 7.95
C ALA A 80 6.68 4.48 8.37
N LEU A 81 7.54 3.62 7.83
CA LEU A 81 8.99 3.63 8.12
C LEU A 81 9.64 4.93 7.65
N VAL A 82 9.36 5.33 6.40
CA VAL A 82 9.87 6.57 5.81
C VAL A 82 9.48 7.77 6.66
N VAL A 83 8.21 7.89 7.03
CA VAL A 83 7.69 9.04 7.79
C VAL A 83 8.22 9.06 9.23
N GLN A 84 8.43 7.89 9.86
CA GLN A 84 9.00 7.82 11.21
C GLN A 84 10.48 8.23 11.25
N ALA A 85 11.23 7.95 10.19
CA ALA A 85 12.66 8.21 10.13
C ALA A 85 13.02 9.63 9.66
N ALA A 86 12.19 10.22 8.79
CA ALA A 86 12.43 11.55 8.29
C ALA A 86 12.30 12.61 9.40
N PRO A 87 13.07 13.72 9.32
CA PRO A 87 12.89 14.85 10.21
C PRO A 87 11.47 15.42 10.05
N ALA A 88 10.97 16.13 11.07
CA ALA A 88 9.65 16.73 11.03
C ALA A 88 9.47 17.60 9.77
N GLN A 89 8.50 17.22 8.93
CA GLN A 89 8.18 17.91 7.69
C GLN A 89 7.00 18.85 7.89
N GLU A 90 6.94 19.91 7.09
CA GLU A 90 5.73 20.73 6.98
C GLU A 90 4.60 19.91 6.37
N MET A 91 3.39 20.09 6.90
CA MET A 91 2.19 19.43 6.38
C MET A 91 1.79 20.01 5.02
N PRO A 92 1.33 19.18 4.07
CA PRO A 92 0.81 19.68 2.80
C PRO A 92 -0.37 20.61 3.03
N THR A 93 -0.37 21.72 2.32
CA THR A 93 -1.49 22.65 2.30
C THR A 93 -2.64 22.11 1.44
N ASP A 94 -3.86 22.58 1.69
CA ASP A 94 -5.02 22.18 0.89
C ASP A 94 -4.82 22.51 -0.61
N GLU A 95 -4.17 23.64 -0.91
CA GLU A 95 -3.85 24.04 -2.29
C GLU A 95 -2.90 23.05 -2.98
N GLU A 96 -1.85 22.59 -2.29
CA GLU A 96 -0.93 21.58 -2.83
C GLU A 96 -1.62 20.23 -3.05
N VAL A 97 -2.51 19.84 -2.14
CA VAL A 97 -3.27 18.59 -2.26
C VAL A 97 -4.21 18.64 -3.46
N GLU A 98 -4.96 19.73 -3.63
CA GLU A 98 -5.86 19.92 -4.78
C GLU A 98 -5.09 20.03 -6.10
N ALA A 99 -3.94 20.71 -6.12
CA ALA A 99 -3.07 20.77 -7.29
C ALA A 99 -2.56 19.38 -7.68
N GLN A 100 -2.18 18.55 -6.70
CA GLN A 100 -1.74 17.18 -6.95
C GLN A 100 -2.89 16.29 -7.46
N ILE A 101 -4.11 16.44 -6.93
CA ILE A 101 -5.30 15.76 -7.45
C ILE A 101 -5.54 16.16 -8.91
N ALA A 102 -5.56 17.46 -9.21
CA ALA A 102 -5.77 17.95 -10.58
C ALA A 102 -4.69 17.45 -11.55
N ALA A 103 -3.43 17.35 -11.11
CA ALA A 103 -2.34 16.78 -11.91
C ALA A 103 -2.55 15.30 -12.22
N LEU A 104 -3.02 14.52 -11.23
CA LEU A 104 -3.34 13.11 -11.40
C LEU A 104 -4.51 12.92 -12.39
N GLU A 105 -5.59 13.70 -12.23
CA GLU A 105 -6.74 13.72 -13.14
C GLU A 105 -6.33 14.01 -14.59
N ALA A 106 -5.53 15.04 -14.79
CA ALA A 106 -5.00 15.40 -16.10
C ALA A 106 -4.15 14.27 -16.70
N SER A 107 -3.36 13.56 -15.89
CA SER A 107 -2.53 12.45 -16.35
C SER A 107 -3.34 11.24 -16.85
N TRP A 108 -4.55 11.03 -16.30
CA TRP A 108 -5.47 9.97 -16.74
C TRP A 108 -6.46 10.43 -17.81
N GLY A 109 -6.50 11.73 -18.12
CA GLY A 109 -7.49 12.32 -19.02
C GLY A 109 -8.91 12.22 -18.48
N VAL A 110 -9.08 12.26 -17.16
CA VAL A 110 -10.38 12.24 -16.47
C VAL A 110 -10.63 13.57 -15.76
N GLY A 111 -11.88 13.92 -15.49
CA GLY A 111 -12.23 15.07 -14.65
C GLY A 111 -12.68 14.66 -13.25
N ASP A 112 -12.64 15.60 -12.30
CA ASP A 112 -13.08 15.44 -10.90
C ASP A 112 -14.44 14.75 -10.76
N GLY A 113 -15.44 15.11 -11.59
CA GLY A 113 -16.75 14.45 -11.55
C GLY A 113 -16.71 12.94 -11.84
N GLN A 114 -15.80 12.48 -12.70
CA GLN A 114 -15.60 11.04 -12.97
C GLN A 114 -14.91 10.35 -11.80
N VAL A 115 -13.94 11.02 -11.17
CA VAL A 115 -13.22 10.51 -10.00
C VAL A 115 -14.16 10.36 -8.81
N VAL A 116 -14.97 11.38 -8.52
CA VAL A 116 -15.98 11.35 -7.46
C VAL A 116 -17.00 10.23 -7.72
N ALA A 117 -17.46 10.07 -8.95
CA ALA A 117 -18.37 8.97 -9.31
C ALA A 117 -17.72 7.58 -9.12
N ALA A 118 -16.44 7.43 -9.46
CA ALA A 118 -15.70 6.18 -9.29
C ALA A 118 -15.46 5.84 -7.81
N LEU A 119 -15.13 6.83 -6.98
CA LEU A 119 -15.03 6.67 -5.52
C LEU A 119 -16.38 6.28 -4.91
N ALA A 120 -17.45 6.97 -5.29
CA ALA A 120 -18.79 6.67 -4.79
C ALA A 120 -19.26 5.25 -5.14
N ALA A 121 -18.85 4.71 -6.29
CA ALA A 121 -19.18 3.35 -6.71
C ALA A 121 -18.61 2.27 -5.77
N VAL A 122 -17.54 2.58 -5.02
CA VAL A 122 -16.95 1.70 -4.00
C VAL A 122 -17.27 2.16 -2.57
N GLY A 123 -18.21 3.10 -2.41
CA GLY A 123 -18.62 3.61 -1.10
C GLY A 123 -17.62 4.58 -0.46
N LEU A 124 -16.70 5.14 -1.24
CA LEU A 124 -15.76 6.17 -0.79
C LEU A 124 -16.28 7.57 -1.15
N GLU A 125 -15.88 8.54 -0.32
CA GLU A 125 -16.09 9.95 -0.58
C GLU A 125 -14.82 10.62 -1.10
N ARG A 126 -14.94 11.82 -1.67
CA ARG A 126 -13.80 12.62 -2.14
C ARG A 126 -12.75 12.85 -1.05
N GLU A 127 -13.16 12.94 0.21
CA GLU A 127 -12.24 13.10 1.34
C GLU A 127 -11.26 11.93 1.49
N ALA A 128 -11.63 10.70 1.10
CA ALA A 128 -10.72 9.56 1.12
C ALA A 128 -9.56 9.76 0.14
N LEU A 129 -9.84 10.32 -1.04
CA LEU A 129 -8.81 10.69 -2.01
C LEU A 129 -7.93 11.81 -1.48
N VAL A 130 -8.52 12.86 -0.90
CA VAL A 130 -7.76 13.96 -0.27
C VAL A 130 -6.80 13.40 0.78
N ARG A 131 -7.26 12.56 1.71
CA ARG A 131 -6.41 11.90 2.71
C ARG A 131 -5.28 11.07 2.08
N ALA A 132 -5.58 10.32 1.02
CA ALA A 132 -4.59 9.51 0.33
C ALA A 132 -3.50 10.38 -0.33
N VAL A 133 -3.89 11.48 -0.99
CA VAL A 133 -2.95 12.41 -1.64
C VAL A 133 -2.14 13.20 -0.61
N THR A 134 -2.75 13.67 0.48
CA THR A 134 -2.03 14.30 1.59
C THR A 134 -0.94 13.36 2.12
N ARG A 135 -1.27 12.08 2.36
CA ARG A 135 -0.29 11.09 2.82
C ARG A 135 0.83 10.88 1.80
N LEU A 136 0.50 10.76 0.52
CA LEU A 136 1.50 10.64 -0.55
C LEU A 136 2.48 11.82 -0.53
N LEU A 137 2.00 13.05 -0.41
CA LEU A 137 2.84 14.24 -0.36
C LEU A 137 3.75 14.26 0.88
N VAL A 138 3.23 13.83 2.05
CA VAL A 138 4.05 13.69 3.27
C VAL A 138 5.17 12.67 3.05
N VAL A 139 4.87 11.52 2.45
CA VAL A 139 5.85 10.47 2.16
C VAL A 139 6.90 10.97 1.17
N GLN A 140 6.50 11.66 0.10
CA GLN A 140 7.43 12.22 -0.88
C GLN A 140 8.41 13.23 -0.26
N ARG A 141 7.91 14.11 0.63
CA ARG A 141 8.77 15.05 1.36
C ARG A 141 9.74 14.32 2.30
N ALA A 142 9.24 13.31 3.01
CA ALA A 142 10.07 12.48 3.89
C ALA A 142 11.16 11.74 3.10
N GLN A 143 10.85 11.18 1.93
CA GLN A 143 11.85 10.56 1.05
C GLN A 143 12.88 11.57 0.57
N GLY A 144 12.44 12.75 0.10
CA GLY A 144 13.35 13.81 -0.33
C GLY A 144 14.30 14.27 0.79
N ALA A 145 13.83 14.30 2.04
CA ALA A 145 14.67 14.60 3.19
C ALA A 145 15.73 13.52 3.46
N LEU A 146 15.37 12.23 3.33
CA LEU A 146 16.30 11.11 3.50
C LEU A 146 17.34 11.04 2.36
N GLU A 147 16.98 11.38 1.14
CA GLU A 147 17.89 11.38 -0.01
C GLU A 147 19.00 12.43 0.11
N VAL A 148 18.72 13.56 0.77
CA VAL A 148 19.73 14.60 1.08
C VAL A 148 20.83 14.06 2.01
N GLU A 149 20.54 13.05 2.82
CA GLU A 149 21.52 12.39 3.70
C GLU A 149 22.45 11.41 2.96
N GLY A 150 22.25 11.22 1.64
CA GLY A 150 23.24 10.65 0.73
C GLY A 150 23.15 9.14 0.47
N GLY A 151 22.01 8.51 0.78
CA GLY A 151 21.73 7.11 0.47
C GLY A 151 20.58 6.93 -0.51
N SER A 152 20.50 5.77 -1.18
CA SER A 152 19.32 5.44 -1.98
C SER A 152 18.14 5.07 -1.05
N THR A 153 16.94 5.58 -1.37
CA THR A 153 15.73 5.31 -0.58
C THR A 153 15.42 3.81 -0.49
N GLU A 154 15.72 3.04 -1.54
CA GLU A 154 15.49 1.59 -1.58
C GLU A 154 16.44 0.81 -0.66
N GLU A 155 17.75 1.08 -0.71
CA GLU A 155 18.72 0.43 0.19
C GLU A 155 18.46 0.83 1.64
N TRP A 156 18.11 2.10 1.86
CA TRP A 156 17.72 2.60 3.17
C TRP A 156 16.48 1.87 3.70
N LEU A 157 15.41 1.74 2.89
CA LEU A 157 14.19 1.02 3.26
C LEU A 157 14.46 -0.46 3.57
N ALA A 158 15.27 -1.13 2.75
CA ALA A 158 15.64 -2.52 2.97
C ALA A 158 16.39 -2.71 4.29
N TRP A 159 17.32 -1.81 4.60
CA TRP A 159 18.05 -1.80 5.87
C TRP A 159 17.13 -1.49 7.05
N GLU A 160 16.27 -0.48 6.94
CA GLU A 160 15.36 -0.05 8.00
C GLU A 160 14.30 -1.12 8.31
N ARG A 161 13.74 -1.79 7.29
CA ARG A 161 12.84 -2.94 7.49
C ARG A 161 13.49 -4.07 8.28
N GLY A 162 14.79 -4.29 8.14
CA GLY A 162 15.53 -5.30 8.90
C GLY A 162 15.71 -4.94 10.37
N ARG A 163 15.59 -3.66 10.74
CA ARG A 163 15.73 -3.15 12.10
C ARG A 163 14.39 -2.87 12.78
N ALA A 164 13.36 -2.58 12.00
CA ALA A 164 12.05 -2.23 12.48
C ALA A 164 11.33 -3.43 13.11
N GLN A 165 10.55 -3.17 14.15
CA GLN A 165 9.65 -4.17 14.71
C GLN A 165 8.32 -4.15 13.93
N ILE A 166 8.19 -5.07 12.98
CA ILE A 166 6.99 -5.21 12.15
C ILE A 166 6.22 -6.45 12.59
N VAL A 167 4.95 -6.28 12.97
CA VAL A 167 4.02 -7.38 13.28
C VAL A 167 2.82 -7.28 12.37
N ILE A 168 2.53 -8.33 11.59
CA ILE A 168 1.38 -8.40 10.69
C ILE A 168 0.34 -9.35 11.28
N TYR A 169 -0.89 -8.88 11.44
CA TYR A 169 -2.02 -9.65 11.95
C TYR A 169 -2.81 -10.25 10.78
N ARG A 170 -2.23 -11.27 10.13
CA ARG A 170 -2.80 -11.89 8.92
C ARG A 170 -4.24 -12.37 9.08
N GLU A 171 -4.60 -12.92 10.23
CA GLU A 171 -5.97 -13.36 10.53
C GLU A 171 -6.99 -12.20 10.44
N ARG A 172 -6.61 -11.01 10.93
CA ARG A 172 -7.46 -9.82 10.86
C ARG A 172 -7.59 -9.31 9.44
N MET A 173 -6.47 -9.33 8.70
CA MET A 173 -6.45 -8.99 7.28
C MET A 173 -7.39 -9.93 6.50
N GLN A 174 -7.30 -11.23 6.69
CA GLN A 174 -8.18 -12.21 6.02
C GLN A 174 -9.64 -12.07 6.43
N ALA A 175 -9.92 -11.82 7.72
CA ALA A 175 -11.27 -11.55 8.19
C ALA A 175 -11.86 -10.30 7.53
N ALA A 176 -11.07 -9.23 7.39
CA ALA A 176 -11.46 -8.01 6.70
C ALA A 176 -11.75 -8.25 5.22
N LEU A 177 -10.87 -8.96 4.50
CA LEU A 177 -11.07 -9.31 3.09
C LEU A 177 -12.32 -10.17 2.89
N SER A 178 -12.65 -11.04 3.85
CA SER A 178 -13.83 -11.90 3.78
C SER A 178 -15.15 -11.13 3.95
N LEU A 179 -15.09 -9.97 4.59
CA LEU A 179 -16.24 -9.06 4.78
C LEU A 179 -16.41 -8.11 3.59
N TRP A 180 -15.40 -7.98 2.75
CA TRP A 180 -15.53 -7.17 1.55
C TRP A 180 -16.40 -7.87 0.52
N PRO A 181 -17.43 -7.18 0.00
CA PRO A 181 -18.09 -7.69 -1.18
C PRO A 181 -17.03 -7.87 -2.26
N SER A 182 -17.09 -8.98 -2.98
CA SER A 182 -16.32 -9.15 -4.22
C SER A 182 -16.82 -8.12 -5.24
N ILE A 183 -16.40 -6.86 -5.11
CA ILE A 183 -16.77 -5.77 -6.03
C ILE A 183 -16.15 -6.02 -7.42
N VAL A 184 -15.21 -6.97 -7.53
CA VAL A 184 -14.85 -7.59 -8.80
C VAL A 184 -15.92 -8.57 -9.27
N SER A 185 -17.08 -8.03 -9.67
CA SER A 185 -17.57 -8.46 -10.97
C SER A 185 -16.57 -7.89 -11.98
N PRO A 186 -15.99 -8.70 -12.89
CA PRO A 186 -15.08 -8.15 -13.88
C PRO A 186 -15.83 -7.01 -14.57
N LEU A 187 -15.30 -5.79 -14.47
CA LEU A 187 -15.59 -4.74 -15.44
C LEU A 187 -15.62 -5.45 -16.80
N PRO A 188 -16.70 -5.36 -17.59
CA PRO A 188 -16.79 -6.11 -18.84
C PRO A 188 -15.46 -5.93 -19.53
N THR A 189 -14.77 -7.06 -19.75
CA THR A 189 -13.53 -7.12 -20.50
C THR A 189 -13.68 -6.12 -21.64
N PRO A 190 -12.77 -5.14 -21.82
CA PRO A 190 -12.92 -4.15 -22.87
C PRO A 190 -13.32 -4.93 -24.10
N THR A 191 -14.53 -4.63 -24.63
CA THR A 191 -15.09 -5.24 -25.83
C THR A 191 -13.92 -5.48 -26.74
N SER A 192 -13.60 -6.75 -26.98
CA SER A 192 -12.40 -7.15 -27.68
C SER A 192 -12.25 -6.20 -28.87
N GLU A 193 -11.24 -5.33 -28.79
CA GLU A 193 -10.75 -4.59 -29.94
C GLU A 193 -10.71 -5.61 -31.07
N PRO A 194 -11.36 -5.34 -32.23
CA PRO A 194 -11.51 -6.32 -33.28
C PRO A 194 -10.16 -6.95 -33.51
N ALA A 195 -10.08 -8.27 -33.28
CA ALA A 195 -8.84 -9.04 -33.26
C ALA A 195 -7.89 -8.45 -34.29
N ARG A 196 -6.83 -7.77 -33.82
CA ARG A 196 -5.78 -7.33 -34.72
C ARG A 196 -5.41 -8.55 -35.54
N PRO A 197 -5.42 -8.46 -36.88
CA PRO A 197 -5.17 -9.63 -37.71
C PRO A 197 -3.91 -10.28 -37.18
N SER A 198 -4.04 -11.52 -36.69
CA SER A 198 -2.89 -12.35 -36.37
C SER A 198 -1.92 -12.21 -37.52
N ALA A 199 -0.67 -11.88 -37.24
CA ALA A 199 0.34 -11.77 -38.28
C ALA A 199 0.22 -13.02 -39.16
N LEU A 200 0.01 -12.81 -40.46
CA LEU A 200 -0.14 -13.91 -41.42
C LEU A 200 1.08 -14.81 -41.27
N ASP A 201 0.85 -16.11 -41.14
CA ASP A 201 1.95 -17.08 -41.11
C ASP A 201 2.76 -16.89 -42.39
N PHE A 202 4.07 -16.74 -42.23
CA PHE A 202 4.95 -16.50 -43.35
C PHE A 202 6.11 -17.50 -43.32
N THR A 203 6.59 -17.76 -44.52
CA THR A 203 7.65 -18.71 -44.77
C THR A 203 8.86 -17.97 -45.33
N LEU A 204 10.00 -18.00 -44.64
CA LEU A 204 11.25 -17.40 -45.09
C LEU A 204 12.26 -18.48 -45.49
N GLU A 205 13.00 -18.24 -46.58
CA GLU A 205 14.18 -19.03 -46.90
C GLU A 205 15.39 -18.56 -46.10
N ARG A 206 16.15 -19.50 -45.53
CA ARG A 206 17.36 -19.18 -44.78
C ARG A 206 18.56 -19.13 -45.71
N ALA A 207 19.49 -18.22 -45.43
CA ALA A 207 20.73 -18.05 -46.19
C ALA A 207 21.62 -19.31 -46.23
N GLY A 208 21.45 -20.25 -45.29
CA GLY A 208 22.17 -21.53 -45.26
C GLY A 208 21.43 -22.71 -45.93
N GLY A 209 20.33 -22.43 -46.63
CA GLY A 209 19.39 -23.45 -47.11
C GLY A 209 18.37 -23.86 -46.05
N GLY A 210 17.19 -24.26 -46.52
CA GLY A 210 16.05 -24.64 -45.69
C GLY A 210 15.09 -23.49 -45.39
N THR A 211 13.96 -23.87 -44.80
CA THR A 211 12.79 -23.01 -44.69
C THR A 211 12.48 -22.69 -43.23
N PHE A 212 11.93 -21.51 -42.97
CA PHE A 212 11.46 -21.07 -41.66
C PHE A 212 9.98 -20.74 -41.78
N ALA A 213 9.12 -21.45 -41.06
CA ALA A 213 7.72 -21.08 -40.87
C ALA A 213 7.55 -20.42 -39.49
N LEU A 214 6.80 -19.32 -39.42
CA LEU A 214 6.56 -18.63 -38.15
C LEU A 214 5.76 -19.52 -37.18
N SER A 215 4.77 -20.25 -37.70
CA SER A 215 3.95 -21.21 -36.95
C SER A 215 4.78 -22.26 -36.19
N ASP A 216 5.79 -22.84 -36.83
CA ASP A 216 6.68 -23.84 -36.20
C ASP A 216 7.45 -23.27 -35.00
N ARG A 217 7.80 -21.98 -35.04
CA ARG A 217 8.52 -21.32 -33.94
C ARG A 217 7.62 -20.88 -32.82
N LEU A 218 6.41 -20.40 -33.14
CA LEU A 218 5.43 -20.05 -32.12
C LEU A 218 5.02 -21.28 -31.28
N ALA A 219 5.04 -22.49 -31.86
CA ALA A 219 4.83 -23.74 -31.11
C ALA A 219 5.95 -24.07 -30.11
N GLN A 220 7.14 -23.48 -30.26
CA GLN A 220 8.32 -23.73 -29.42
C GLN A 220 8.53 -22.65 -28.35
N GLY A 221 7.80 -21.53 -28.43
CA GLY A 221 7.86 -20.44 -27.46
C GLY A 221 7.75 -19.05 -28.10
N PRO A 222 7.89 -17.97 -27.31
CA PRO A 222 7.80 -16.60 -27.79
C PRO A 222 8.87 -16.28 -28.85
N VAL A 223 8.49 -15.56 -29.90
CA VAL A 223 9.36 -15.17 -31.01
C VAL A 223 9.41 -13.65 -31.13
N VAL A 224 10.61 -13.08 -31.29
CA VAL A 224 10.81 -11.65 -31.57
C VAL A 224 11.20 -11.48 -33.04
N LEU A 225 10.45 -10.67 -33.78
CA LEU A 225 10.76 -10.31 -35.17
C LEU A 225 11.46 -8.96 -35.21
N VAL A 226 12.63 -8.92 -35.85
CA VAL A 226 13.43 -7.70 -36.02
C VAL A 226 13.53 -7.39 -37.51
N PHE A 227 13.06 -6.21 -37.91
CA PHE A 227 13.10 -5.74 -39.29
C PHE A 227 14.27 -4.78 -39.47
N PHE A 228 15.11 -5.03 -40.48
CA PHE A 228 16.21 -4.15 -40.84
C PHE A 228 15.87 -3.45 -42.16
N HIS A 229 15.87 -2.11 -42.16
CA HIS A 229 15.81 -1.36 -43.40
C HIS A 229 17.20 -1.28 -44.00
N ARG A 230 17.40 -1.82 -45.20
CA ARG A 230 18.60 -1.50 -45.98
C ARG A 230 18.38 -0.16 -46.65
N CYS A 231 19.23 0.83 -46.34
CA CYS A 231 19.35 2.02 -47.16
C CYS A 231 20.08 1.61 -48.44
N GLY A 232 19.43 1.82 -49.58
CA GLY A 232 20.05 1.77 -50.91
C GLY A 232 20.80 3.06 -51.20
#